data_AF-A0A2H5PIB9-F1
#
_entry.id   AF-A0A2H5PIB9-F1
#
_cell.length_a   1.000
_cell.length_b   1.000
_cell.length_c   1.000
_cell.angle_alpha   90.00
_cell.angle_beta   90.00
_cell.angle_gamma   90.00
#
_symmetry.space_group_name_H-M   'P 1'
#
loop_
_entity.id
_entity.type
_entity.pdbx_description
1 polymer ?
#
loop_
_entity_poly.entity_id
_entity_poly.type
_entity_poly.pdbx_seq_one_letter_code
_entity_poly.pdbx_strand_id
1 'polypeptide(L)'
;MAIPVIDFSKLYGEERAKTLAQIANACEVWGFFQLVNHGISEELLERVKKVASECYKLEREEGFKNSAAVKKLNELVEKKSGEKLENLDWEDVFLLSDDNEWPSKTPGFKETMAEYRSELKKLAENVMEVMDENLGLPKGYIKKAFNGGEGDNAFFGTKIEVLSNGRYKSIWHRVNATPDGNRRSIASFYNPSLKATIAPAPELSEKANQEVEQAANYPKFVFGDYMSVYAEQKFLPKEPRFQAVNAM
;
A
#
# COMPACT_ATOMS: atom_id res chain seq x y z
N MET A 1 13.38 0.09 18.65
CA MET A 1 13.56 0.34 17.20
C MET A 1 12.39 1.17 16.72
N ALA A 2 12.62 2.22 15.94
CA ALA A 2 11.59 3.15 15.45
C ALA A 2 11.60 3.18 13.92
N ILE A 3 10.44 3.36 13.29
CA ILE A 3 10.30 3.41 11.82
C ILE A 3 11.13 4.58 11.27
N PRO A 4 11.95 4.39 10.22
CA PRO A 4 12.73 5.46 9.61
C PRO A 4 11.88 6.67 9.21
N VAL A 5 12.39 7.87 9.45
CA VAL A 5 11.81 9.14 8.97
C VAL A 5 12.80 9.77 8.00
N ILE A 6 12.33 10.11 6.80
CA ILE A 6 13.17 10.55 5.69
C ILE A 6 12.65 11.89 5.17
N ASP A 7 13.54 12.88 5.12
CA ASP A 7 13.26 14.19 4.53
C ASP A 7 13.38 14.11 3.01
N PHE A 8 12.24 14.08 2.32
CA PHE A 8 12.19 13.85 0.88
C PHE A 8 12.74 15.04 0.08
N SER A 9 12.76 16.25 0.66
CA SER A 9 13.31 17.45 0.01
C SER A 9 14.82 17.35 -0.23
N LYS A 10 15.52 16.53 0.56
CA LYS A 10 16.98 16.34 0.49
C LYS A 10 17.47 15.62 -0.76
N LEU A 11 16.56 15.02 -1.54
CA LEU A 11 16.86 14.47 -2.86
C LEU A 11 17.27 15.53 -3.90
N TYR A 12 16.97 16.81 -3.65
CA TYR A 12 17.23 17.92 -4.57
C TYR A 12 18.41 18.81 -4.15
N GLY A 13 19.31 18.32 -3.29
CA GLY A 13 20.47 19.07 -2.80
C GLY A 13 21.68 18.18 -2.47
N GLU A 14 22.65 18.74 -1.73
CA GLU A 14 23.92 18.07 -1.41
C GLU A 14 23.76 16.75 -0.63
N GLU A 15 22.69 16.61 0.16
CA GLU A 15 22.40 15.39 0.93
C GLU A 15 21.73 14.27 0.09
N ARG A 16 21.62 14.42 -1.23
CA ARG A 16 20.92 13.47 -2.12
C ARG A 16 21.41 12.03 -1.98
N ALA A 17 22.72 11.79 -2.06
CA ALA A 17 23.29 10.44 -1.99
C ALA A 17 23.00 9.74 -0.64
N LYS A 18 23.08 10.49 0.46
CA LYS A 18 22.71 10.04 1.81
C LYS A 18 21.23 9.71 1.90
N THR A 19 20.37 10.54 1.30
CA THR A 19 18.90 10.36 1.29
C THR A 19 18.50 9.13 0.49
N LEU A 20 19.11 8.92 -0.68
CA LEU A 20 18.93 7.70 -1.48
C LEU A 20 19.30 6.44 -0.69
N ALA A 21 20.47 6.43 -0.02
CA ALA A 21 20.91 5.32 0.81
C ALA A 21 19.96 5.05 2.00
N GLN A 22 19.39 6.10 2.62
CA GLN A 22 18.36 5.95 3.66
C GLN A 22 17.09 5.28 3.12
N ILE A 23 16.64 5.64 1.92
CA ILE A 23 15.46 5.04 1.28
C ILE A 23 15.73 3.59 0.90
N ALA A 24 16.90 3.28 0.31
CA ALA A 24 17.30 1.92 -0.03
C ALA A 24 17.32 1.02 1.22
N ASN A 25 18.02 1.44 2.27
CA ASN A 25 18.08 0.71 3.54
C ASN A 25 16.70 0.54 4.19
N ALA A 26 15.82 1.54 4.09
CA ALA A 26 14.45 1.40 4.59
C ALA A 26 13.64 0.36 3.80
N CYS A 27 13.80 0.29 2.47
CA CYS A 27 13.14 -0.71 1.63
C CYS A 27 13.68 -2.13 1.85
N GLU A 28 15.00 -2.29 2.04
CA GLU A 28 15.65 -3.59 2.21
C GLU A 28 15.49 -4.17 3.64
N VAL A 29 15.57 -3.34 4.67
CA VAL A 29 15.59 -3.78 6.08
C VAL A 29 14.23 -3.67 6.77
N TRP A 30 13.43 -2.63 6.46
CA TRP A 30 12.20 -2.33 7.19
C TRP A 30 10.92 -2.60 6.40
N GLY A 31 10.93 -2.41 5.08
CA GLY A 31 9.72 -2.40 4.24
C GLY A 31 8.75 -1.24 4.52
N PHE A 32 9.07 -0.35 5.47
CA PHE A 32 8.30 0.82 5.87
C PHE A 32 9.21 1.99 6.23
N PHE A 33 8.79 3.20 5.86
CA PHE A 33 9.38 4.48 6.27
C PHE A 33 8.31 5.57 6.26
N GLN A 34 8.57 6.67 6.95
CA GLN A 34 7.78 7.89 6.92
C GLN A 34 8.51 8.93 6.06
N LEU A 35 7.78 9.61 5.18
CA LEU A 35 8.30 10.77 4.46
C LEU A 35 7.86 12.06 5.17
N VAL A 36 8.77 13.03 5.26
CA VAL A 36 8.48 14.44 5.58
C VAL A 36 8.95 15.32 4.43
N ASN A 37 8.44 16.55 4.34
CA ASN A 37 8.72 17.48 3.24
C ASN A 37 8.47 16.87 1.83
N HIS A 38 7.44 16.03 1.72
CA HIS A 38 7.07 15.28 0.51
C HIS A 38 6.27 16.11 -0.53
N GLY A 39 6.13 17.41 -0.33
CA GLY A 39 5.52 18.34 -1.30
C GLY A 39 3.99 18.36 -1.39
N ILE A 40 3.27 17.56 -0.60
CA ILE A 40 1.80 17.66 -0.50
C ILE A 40 1.46 18.74 0.54
N SER A 41 0.61 19.70 0.18
CA SER A 41 0.23 20.82 1.05
C SER A 41 -0.36 20.34 2.39
N GLU A 42 0.12 20.93 3.50
CA GLU A 42 -0.43 20.70 4.83
C GLU A 42 -1.92 21.08 4.91
N GLU A 43 -2.34 22.13 4.19
CA GLU A 43 -3.74 22.56 4.11
C GLU A 43 -4.63 21.48 3.48
N LEU A 44 -4.14 20.84 2.40
CA LEU A 44 -4.83 19.71 1.77
C LEU A 44 -4.89 18.50 2.72
N LEU A 45 -3.81 18.22 3.46
CA LEU A 45 -3.82 17.16 4.47
C LEU A 45 -4.83 17.44 5.60
N GLU A 46 -4.96 18.67 6.07
CA GLU A 46 -5.99 19.03 7.06
C GLU A 46 -7.41 18.93 6.49
N ARG A 47 -7.64 19.36 5.24
CA ARG A 47 -8.93 19.13 4.56
C ARG A 47 -9.27 17.64 4.46
N VAL A 48 -8.33 16.80 4.04
CA VAL A 48 -8.49 15.33 3.97
C VAL A 48 -8.83 14.74 5.34
N LYS A 49 -8.09 15.12 6.39
CA LYS A 49 -8.37 14.69 7.78
C LYS A 49 -9.79 15.07 8.20
N LYS A 50 -10.22 16.30 7.90
CA LYS A 50 -11.56 16.81 8.21
C LYS A 50 -12.65 16.00 7.50
N VAL A 51 -12.65 15.97 6.15
CA VAL A 51 -13.74 15.34 5.38
C VAL A 51 -13.84 13.83 5.65
N ALA A 52 -12.73 13.14 5.87
CA ALA A 52 -12.75 11.71 6.23
C ALA A 52 -13.34 11.46 7.64
N SER A 53 -13.12 12.35 8.61
CA SER A 53 -13.75 12.25 9.93
C SER A 53 -15.22 12.66 9.94
N GLU A 54 -15.61 13.64 9.12
CA GLU A 54 -17.01 14.07 8.97
C GLU A 54 -17.83 12.99 8.24
N CYS A 55 -17.28 12.41 7.17
CA CYS A 55 -17.86 11.28 6.45
C CYS A 55 -18.13 10.08 7.38
N TYR A 56 -17.17 9.69 8.23
CA TYR A 56 -17.41 8.62 9.19
C TYR A 56 -18.63 8.93 10.09
N LYS A 57 -18.68 10.12 10.68
CA LYS A 57 -19.77 10.53 11.59
C LYS A 57 -21.14 10.63 10.91
N LEU A 58 -21.21 11.17 9.70
CA LEU A 58 -22.45 11.48 8.99
C LEU A 58 -23.00 10.31 8.15
N GLU A 59 -22.13 9.41 7.69
CA GLU A 59 -22.45 8.41 6.67
C GLU A 59 -22.15 6.97 7.09
N ARG A 60 -21.34 6.75 8.13
CA ARG A 60 -20.79 5.41 8.45
C ARG A 60 -21.04 4.93 9.87
N GLU A 61 -20.95 5.81 10.87
CA GLU A 61 -20.85 5.44 12.29
C GLU A 61 -22.05 4.61 12.78
N GLU A 62 -23.27 4.96 12.35
CA GLU A 62 -24.47 4.18 12.66
C GLU A 62 -24.45 2.79 12.00
N GLY A 63 -23.97 2.69 10.77
CA GLY A 63 -23.80 1.41 10.06
C GLY A 63 -22.77 0.52 10.78
N PHE A 64 -21.64 1.08 11.20
CA PHE A 64 -20.62 0.36 11.96
C PHE A 64 -21.13 -0.11 13.33
N LYS A 65 -21.85 0.72 14.09
CA LYS A 65 -22.50 0.34 15.37
C LYS A 65 -23.49 -0.82 15.21
N ASN A 66 -24.09 -0.96 14.03
CA ASN A 66 -25.02 -2.04 13.70
C ASN A 66 -24.37 -3.24 12.97
N SER A 67 -23.05 -3.24 12.79
CA SER A 67 -22.31 -4.26 12.06
C SER A 67 -22.25 -5.62 12.77
N ALA A 68 -21.89 -6.66 12.02
CA ALA A 68 -21.64 -7.99 12.56
C ALA A 68 -20.47 -8.02 13.57
N ALA A 69 -19.50 -7.11 13.42
CA ALA A 69 -18.36 -6.95 14.32
C ALA A 69 -18.82 -6.58 15.73
N VAL A 70 -19.58 -5.48 15.83
CA VAL A 70 -20.10 -4.96 17.10
C VAL A 70 -21.08 -5.94 17.75
N LYS A 71 -21.98 -6.54 16.96
CA LYS A 71 -22.94 -7.53 17.46
C LYS A 71 -22.26 -8.75 18.09
N LYS A 72 -21.29 -9.37 17.39
CA LYS A 72 -20.54 -10.52 17.91
C LYS A 72 -19.74 -10.18 19.16
N LEU A 73 -19.13 -8.99 19.23
CA LEU A 73 -18.40 -8.57 20.42
C LEU A 73 -19.34 -8.39 21.63
N ASN A 74 -20.48 -7.73 21.43
CA ASN A 74 -21.49 -7.56 22.47
C ASN A 74 -22.00 -8.90 23.00
N GLU A 75 -22.29 -9.86 22.12
CA GLU A 75 -22.70 -11.22 22.52
C GLU A 75 -21.67 -11.92 23.42
N LEU A 76 -20.37 -11.79 23.13
CA LEU A 76 -19.31 -12.37 23.98
C LEU A 76 -19.23 -11.69 25.35
N VAL A 77 -19.39 -10.35 25.38
CA VAL A 77 -19.41 -9.56 26.62
C VAL A 77 -20.61 -9.94 27.49
N GLU A 78 -21.82 -10.07 26.91
CA GLU A 78 -23.03 -10.51 27.60
C GLU A 78 -22.90 -11.94 28.15
N LYS A 79 -22.34 -12.86 27.35
CA LYS A 79 -22.07 -14.25 27.76
C LYS A 79 -20.91 -14.37 28.76
N LYS A 80 -20.18 -13.27 29.04
CA LYS A 80 -18.92 -13.24 29.82
C LYS A 80 -17.89 -14.28 29.33
N SER A 81 -17.86 -14.50 28.02
CA SER A 81 -16.96 -15.49 27.39
C SER A 81 -15.54 -14.96 27.32
N GLY A 82 -14.56 -15.84 27.57
CA GLY A 82 -13.14 -15.58 27.33
C GLY A 82 -12.68 -15.92 25.89
N GLU A 83 -13.62 -16.30 25.02
CA GLU A 83 -13.38 -16.59 23.61
C GLU A 83 -12.89 -15.36 22.85
N LYS A 84 -12.01 -15.59 21.86
CA LYS A 84 -11.47 -14.53 21.00
C LYS A 84 -12.20 -14.55 19.66
N LEU A 85 -12.58 -13.36 19.18
CA LEU A 85 -13.02 -13.20 17.80
C LEU A 85 -11.81 -13.29 16.87
N GLU A 86 -11.65 -14.44 16.24
CA GLU A 86 -10.71 -14.65 15.14
C GLU A 86 -11.48 -14.60 13.80
N ASN A 87 -10.79 -14.21 12.72
CA ASN A 87 -11.36 -14.05 11.37
C ASN A 87 -12.43 -12.95 11.25
N LEU A 88 -12.32 -11.87 12.05
CA LEU A 88 -13.11 -10.66 11.90
C LEU A 88 -12.27 -9.43 12.27
N ASP A 89 -12.21 -8.45 11.37
CA ASP A 89 -11.52 -7.18 11.60
C ASP A 89 -12.45 -6.16 12.30
N TRP A 90 -11.94 -5.46 13.32
CA TRP A 90 -12.65 -4.35 13.98
C TRP A 90 -12.40 -3.05 13.20
N GLU A 91 -13.07 -2.92 12.05
CA GLU A 91 -12.94 -1.75 11.17
C GLU A 91 -14.27 -1.35 10.49
N ASP A 92 -14.41 -0.06 10.20
CA ASP A 92 -15.27 0.43 9.13
C ASP A 92 -14.39 0.78 7.93
N VAL A 93 -14.66 0.17 6.77
CA VAL A 93 -13.85 0.34 5.56
C VAL A 93 -14.73 0.54 4.33
N PHE A 94 -14.26 1.39 3.43
CA PHE A 94 -14.76 1.50 2.07
C PHE A 94 -13.62 1.86 1.12
N LEU A 95 -13.77 1.45 -0.13
CA LEU A 95 -12.84 1.82 -1.20
C LEU A 95 -13.34 3.10 -1.89
N LEU A 96 -12.40 3.91 -2.38
CA LEU A 96 -12.68 4.94 -3.38
C LEU A 96 -12.02 4.52 -4.68
N SER A 97 -12.84 4.25 -5.71
CA SER A 97 -12.42 4.03 -7.08
C SER A 97 -13.14 5.03 -7.99
N ASP A 98 -12.83 5.01 -9.29
CA ASP A 98 -13.51 5.92 -10.22
C ASP A 98 -14.84 5.32 -10.73
N ASP A 99 -15.01 4.01 -10.51
CA ASP A 99 -16.19 3.21 -10.87
C ASP A 99 -17.28 3.14 -9.77
N ASN A 100 -17.04 3.73 -8.59
CA ASN A 100 -17.98 3.64 -7.46
C ASN A 100 -18.57 4.99 -7.03
N GLU A 101 -19.71 4.95 -6.34
CA GLU A 101 -20.31 6.14 -5.73
C GLU A 101 -19.50 6.58 -4.50
N TRP A 102 -19.14 7.85 -4.46
CA TRP A 102 -18.40 8.43 -3.33
C TRP A 102 -19.37 8.99 -2.29
N PRO A 103 -18.96 9.08 -1.01
CA PRO A 103 -19.69 9.78 0.03
C PRO A 103 -20.16 11.17 -0.42
N SER A 104 -21.42 11.48 -0.11
CA SER A 104 -22.14 12.62 -0.69
C SER A 104 -22.84 13.50 0.35
N LYS A 105 -23.03 13.02 1.59
CA LYS A 105 -23.55 13.87 2.68
C LYS A 105 -22.50 14.82 3.25
N THR A 106 -21.21 14.53 3.01
CA THR A 106 -20.08 15.34 3.49
C THR A 106 -19.66 16.39 2.46
N PRO A 107 -19.88 17.70 2.70
CA PRO A 107 -19.55 18.74 1.73
C PRO A 107 -18.06 18.79 1.42
N GLY A 108 -17.70 18.90 0.13
CA GLY A 108 -16.30 19.00 -0.30
C GLY A 108 -15.51 17.69 -0.25
N PHE A 109 -16.14 16.55 0.09
CA PHE A 109 -15.46 15.25 0.20
C PHE A 109 -14.86 14.82 -1.13
N LYS A 110 -15.65 14.86 -2.22
CA LYS A 110 -15.23 14.37 -3.53
C LYS A 110 -14.10 15.22 -4.11
N GLU A 111 -14.22 16.53 -4.01
CA GLU A 111 -13.25 17.51 -4.49
C GLU A 111 -11.92 17.35 -3.74
N THR A 112 -11.96 17.33 -2.41
CA THR A 112 -10.78 17.16 -1.55
C THR A 112 -10.08 15.83 -1.77
N MET A 113 -10.83 14.73 -1.86
CA MET A 113 -10.25 13.39 -2.06
C MET A 113 -9.74 13.17 -3.49
N ALA A 114 -10.33 13.82 -4.50
CA ALA A 114 -9.81 13.80 -5.88
C ALA A 114 -8.49 14.58 -6.00
N GLU A 115 -8.41 15.78 -5.40
CA GLU A 115 -7.18 16.57 -5.30
C GLU A 115 -6.07 15.79 -4.58
N TYR A 116 -6.39 15.20 -3.43
CA TYR A 116 -5.45 14.38 -2.66
C TYR A 116 -4.96 13.14 -3.43
N ARG A 117 -5.84 12.45 -4.16
CA ARG A 117 -5.45 11.33 -5.04
C ARG A 117 -4.50 11.78 -6.16
N SER A 118 -4.68 12.99 -6.70
CA SER A 118 -3.78 13.58 -7.72
C SER A 118 -2.38 13.85 -7.15
N GLU A 119 -2.28 14.52 -6.00
CA GLU A 119 -0.97 14.81 -5.39
C GLU A 119 -0.25 13.55 -4.90
N LEU A 120 -0.98 12.58 -4.34
CA LEU A 120 -0.43 11.28 -3.99
C LEU A 120 0.08 10.49 -5.19
N LYS A 121 -0.56 10.61 -6.37
CA LYS A 121 -0.09 9.96 -7.59
C LYS A 121 1.29 10.49 -7.99
N LYS A 122 1.47 11.80 -7.98
CA LYS A 122 2.77 12.46 -8.25
C LYS A 122 3.83 12.00 -7.25
N LEU A 123 3.50 11.96 -5.95
CA LEU A 123 4.42 11.51 -4.91
C LEU A 123 4.81 10.03 -5.09
N ALA A 124 3.85 9.15 -5.39
CA ALA A 124 4.12 7.74 -5.66
C ALA A 124 5.05 7.56 -6.86
N GLU A 125 4.85 8.32 -7.94
CA GLU A 125 5.74 8.28 -9.11
C GLU A 125 7.15 8.76 -8.79
N ASN A 126 7.31 9.86 -8.04
CA ASN A 126 8.62 10.32 -7.56
C ASN A 126 9.33 9.27 -6.68
N VAL A 127 8.59 8.58 -5.81
CA VAL A 127 9.14 7.51 -4.96
C VAL A 127 9.55 6.28 -5.81
N MET A 128 8.77 5.93 -6.83
CA MET A 128 9.14 4.85 -7.77
C MET A 128 10.40 5.20 -8.59
N GLU A 129 10.56 6.43 -9.05
CA GLU A 129 11.79 6.85 -9.76
C GLU A 129 13.04 6.76 -8.85
N VAL A 130 12.89 7.06 -7.56
CA VAL A 130 13.95 6.86 -6.55
C VAL A 130 14.25 5.38 -6.32
N MET A 131 13.23 4.52 -6.35
CA MET A 131 13.40 3.07 -6.26
C MET A 131 14.06 2.50 -7.52
N ASP A 132 13.71 2.99 -8.72
CA ASP A 132 14.39 2.64 -9.97
C ASP A 132 15.90 2.89 -9.84
N GLU A 133 16.29 4.11 -9.41
CA GLU A 133 17.69 4.50 -9.25
C GLU A 133 18.43 3.66 -8.19
N ASN A 134 17.85 3.45 -7.01
CA ASN A 134 18.44 2.62 -5.95
C ASN A 134 18.58 1.14 -6.34
N LEU A 135 17.75 0.65 -7.25
CA LEU A 135 17.86 -0.70 -7.84
C LEU A 135 18.85 -0.73 -9.03
N GLY A 136 19.21 0.44 -9.59
CA GLY A 136 20.02 0.54 -10.80
C GLY A 136 19.23 0.24 -12.09
N LEU A 137 17.91 0.47 -12.06
CA LEU A 137 17.01 0.33 -13.20
C LEU A 137 16.92 1.65 -13.99
N PRO A 138 16.52 1.61 -15.27
CA PRO A 138 16.18 2.82 -16.03
C PRO A 138 15.09 3.65 -15.34
N LYS A 139 15.21 4.97 -15.37
CA LYS A 139 14.20 5.89 -14.81
C LYS A 139 12.81 5.61 -15.41
N GLY A 140 11.81 5.38 -14.56
CA GLY A 140 10.43 5.09 -14.94
C GLY A 140 10.14 3.61 -15.21
N TYR A 141 11.07 2.70 -14.92
CA TYR A 141 10.92 1.27 -15.16
C TYR A 141 9.74 0.69 -14.36
N ILE A 142 9.68 0.93 -13.05
CA ILE A 142 8.58 0.43 -12.21
C ILE A 142 7.22 0.98 -12.71
N LYS A 143 7.15 2.28 -13.06
CA LYS A 143 5.95 2.89 -13.62
C LYS A 143 5.51 2.21 -14.93
N LYS A 144 6.44 1.93 -15.85
CA LYS A 144 6.14 1.24 -17.12
C LYS A 144 5.68 -0.20 -16.90
N ALA A 145 6.34 -0.93 -16.02
CA ALA A 145 5.96 -2.29 -15.64
C ALA A 145 4.54 -2.33 -15.04
N PHE A 146 4.23 -1.39 -14.14
CA PHE A 146 2.91 -1.30 -13.51
C PHE A 146 1.80 -0.95 -14.51
N ASN A 147 2.08 -0.11 -15.51
CA ASN A 147 1.08 0.21 -16.54
C ASN A 147 0.85 -0.91 -17.58
N GLY A 148 1.69 -1.96 -17.56
CA GLY A 148 1.64 -3.05 -18.54
C GLY A 148 2.16 -2.67 -19.93
N GLY A 149 2.95 -1.60 -20.03
CA GLY A 149 3.40 -1.02 -21.30
C GLY A 149 3.25 0.49 -21.31
N GLU A 150 2.85 1.05 -22.47
CA GLU A 150 2.59 2.48 -22.63
C GLU A 150 1.10 2.76 -22.36
N GLY A 151 0.84 3.54 -21.31
CA GLY A 151 -0.51 3.86 -20.84
C GLY A 151 -0.49 4.36 -19.39
N ASP A 152 -1.66 4.72 -18.88
CA ASP A 152 -1.87 5.15 -17.48
C ASP A 152 -2.98 4.30 -16.84
N ASN A 153 -2.75 2.98 -16.84
CA ASN A 153 -3.68 1.94 -16.41
C ASN A 153 -3.42 1.45 -14.96
N ALA A 154 -2.37 1.97 -14.31
CA ALA A 154 -2.03 1.69 -12.92
C ALA A 154 -3.05 2.36 -11.96
N PHE A 155 -3.40 1.68 -10.86
CA PHE A 155 -4.42 2.12 -9.89
C PHE A 155 -3.93 1.99 -8.43
N PHE A 156 -4.81 1.74 -7.45
CA PHE A 156 -4.61 1.59 -5.99
C PHE A 156 -4.01 0.27 -5.37
N GLY A 157 -2.68 0.04 -5.20
CA GLY A 157 -2.14 -1.03 -4.28
C GLY A 157 -0.62 -1.38 -4.31
N THR A 158 0.14 -1.36 -3.21
CA THR A 158 1.62 -1.49 -3.33
C THR A 158 2.10 -2.94 -3.60
N LYS A 159 2.90 -3.18 -4.65
CA LYS A 159 3.49 -4.51 -5.00
C LYS A 159 4.86 -4.40 -5.72
N ILE A 160 5.97 -4.31 -4.98
CA ILE A 160 7.33 -4.12 -5.56
C ILE A 160 8.25 -5.35 -5.38
N GLU A 161 7.97 -6.24 -4.42
CA GLU A 161 8.84 -7.36 -4.03
C GLU A 161 9.32 -8.23 -5.19
N VAL A 162 8.39 -8.71 -6.03
CA VAL A 162 8.70 -9.54 -7.21
C VAL A 162 9.60 -8.78 -8.19
N LEU A 163 9.26 -7.54 -8.53
CA LEU A 163 10.02 -6.71 -9.48
C LEU A 163 11.46 -6.48 -8.98
N SER A 164 11.61 -6.20 -7.68
CA SER A 164 12.91 -6.03 -7.01
C SER A 164 13.71 -7.33 -6.82
N ASN A 165 13.23 -8.47 -7.33
CA ASN A 165 13.76 -9.82 -7.09
C ASN A 165 13.96 -10.15 -5.60
N GLY A 166 13.03 -9.71 -4.75
CA GLY A 166 13.07 -9.91 -3.30
C GLY A 166 14.01 -9.00 -2.52
N ARG A 167 14.68 -8.02 -3.15
CA ARG A 167 15.47 -6.99 -2.44
C ARG A 167 14.59 -6.15 -1.52
N TYR A 168 13.42 -5.71 -2.00
CA TYR A 168 12.48 -4.89 -1.22
C TYR A 168 11.29 -5.75 -0.78
N LYS A 169 11.32 -6.25 0.46
CA LYS A 169 10.34 -7.23 0.94
C LYS A 169 9.08 -6.57 1.49
N SER A 170 7.91 -7.09 1.09
CA SER A 170 6.63 -6.76 1.69
C SER A 170 6.52 -7.45 3.05
N ILE A 171 6.39 -6.65 4.11
CA ILE A 171 6.36 -7.13 5.50
C ILE A 171 4.95 -7.23 6.08
N TRP A 172 4.81 -8.11 7.07
CA TRP A 172 3.60 -8.23 7.88
C TRP A 172 3.37 -6.99 8.76
N HIS A 173 2.13 -6.52 8.78
CA HIS A 173 1.67 -5.40 9.60
C HIS A 173 0.22 -5.65 10.03
N ARG A 174 -0.19 -5.06 11.15
CA ARG A 174 -1.57 -5.16 11.69
C ARG A 174 -1.96 -3.87 12.40
N VAL A 175 -3.27 -3.65 12.56
CA VAL A 175 -3.83 -2.59 13.41
C VAL A 175 -4.42 -3.24 14.66
N ASN A 176 -4.08 -2.72 15.83
CA ASN A 176 -4.71 -3.10 17.09
C ASN A 176 -5.78 -2.05 17.43
N ALA A 177 -6.96 -2.49 17.86
CA ALA A 177 -7.96 -1.61 18.46
C ALA A 177 -7.51 -1.16 19.87
N THR A 178 -7.94 0.04 20.26
CA THR A 178 -7.79 0.57 21.63
C THR A 178 -9.17 0.75 22.25
N PRO A 179 -9.32 0.67 23.60
CA PRO A 179 -10.60 0.96 24.26
C PRO A 179 -11.06 2.40 24.02
N ASP A 180 -10.11 3.34 23.95
CA ASP A 180 -10.34 4.76 23.78
C ASP A 180 -9.91 5.26 22.40
N GLY A 181 -10.71 6.16 21.83
CA GLY A 181 -10.43 6.86 20.58
C GLY A 181 -10.85 6.13 19.30
N ASN A 182 -10.79 6.84 18.17
CA ASN A 182 -11.07 6.29 16.84
C ASN A 182 -9.89 6.61 15.91
N ARG A 183 -9.17 5.57 15.48
CA ARG A 183 -8.01 5.69 14.57
C ARG A 183 -8.49 5.74 13.12
N ARG A 184 -8.60 6.96 12.58
CA ARG A 184 -8.77 7.21 11.14
C ARG A 184 -7.52 6.77 10.35
N SER A 185 -7.73 6.15 9.18
CA SER A 185 -6.68 5.76 8.24
C SER A 185 -7.14 6.02 6.80
N ILE A 186 -6.34 6.73 6.00
CA ILE A 186 -6.58 6.89 4.55
C ILE A 186 -5.40 6.24 3.83
N ALA A 187 -5.60 5.03 3.33
CA ALA A 187 -4.56 4.25 2.65
C ALA A 187 -4.69 4.39 1.12
N SER A 188 -3.74 5.10 0.52
CA SER A 188 -3.51 5.16 -0.93
C SER A 188 -2.15 4.51 -1.24
N PHE A 189 -1.93 4.06 -2.47
CA PHE A 189 -1.42 2.68 -2.53
C PHE A 189 -0.58 2.26 -3.78
N TYR A 190 -0.86 2.75 -5.00
CA TYR A 190 -0.17 2.52 -6.30
C TYR A 190 0.13 1.04 -6.72
N ASN A 191 -0.74 0.46 -7.56
CA ASN A 191 -0.82 -0.94 -8.07
C ASN A 191 -0.49 -1.01 -9.56
N PRO A 192 0.02 -2.16 -10.05
CA PRO A 192 -0.05 -2.50 -11.45
C PRO A 192 -1.49 -2.54 -11.97
N SER A 193 -1.68 -2.28 -13.27
CA SER A 193 -2.87 -2.64 -14.02
C SER A 193 -3.17 -4.13 -13.85
N LEU A 194 -4.44 -4.52 -13.78
CA LEU A 194 -4.84 -5.94 -13.72
C LEU A 194 -4.35 -6.76 -14.94
N LYS A 195 -3.99 -6.09 -16.04
CA LYS A 195 -3.42 -6.70 -17.25
C LYS A 195 -1.89 -6.66 -17.30
N ALA A 196 -1.23 -6.01 -16.33
CA ALA A 196 0.22 -5.92 -16.28
C ALA A 196 0.85 -7.29 -16.00
N THR A 197 1.90 -7.62 -16.74
CA THR A 197 2.74 -8.78 -16.46
C THR A 197 3.86 -8.38 -15.51
N ILE A 198 3.94 -9.03 -14.35
CA ILE A 198 4.93 -8.78 -13.31
C ILE A 198 5.93 -9.94 -13.27
N ALA A 199 7.22 -9.59 -13.20
CA ALA A 199 8.34 -10.52 -13.10
C ALA A 199 9.52 -9.79 -12.43
N PRO A 200 10.54 -10.51 -11.94
CA PRO A 200 11.83 -9.91 -11.59
C PRO A 200 12.43 -9.11 -12.74
N ALA A 201 13.00 -7.94 -12.45
CA ALA A 201 13.71 -7.18 -13.46
C ALA A 201 14.94 -7.97 -13.97
N PRO A 202 15.17 -8.08 -15.30
CA PRO A 202 16.32 -8.81 -15.84
C PRO A 202 17.66 -8.32 -15.27
N GLU A 203 17.83 -7.00 -15.16
CA GLU A 203 19.04 -6.34 -14.66
C GLU A 203 19.36 -6.66 -13.19
N LEU A 204 18.35 -7.07 -12.41
CA LEU A 204 18.49 -7.54 -11.03
C LEU A 204 18.69 -9.06 -10.95
N SER A 205 18.16 -9.79 -11.93
CA SER A 205 18.29 -11.25 -12.03
C SER A 205 19.70 -11.64 -12.47
N GLU A 206 20.26 -10.93 -13.45
CA GLU A 206 21.63 -11.16 -13.95
C GLU A 206 22.70 -10.92 -12.88
N LYS A 207 22.55 -9.87 -12.06
CA LYS A 207 23.43 -9.60 -10.91
C LYS A 207 23.31 -10.66 -9.82
N ALA A 208 22.07 -11.04 -9.46
CA ALA A 208 21.85 -12.09 -8.46
C ALA A 208 22.49 -13.42 -8.85
N ASN A 209 22.41 -13.80 -10.14
CA ASN A 209 23.05 -15.01 -10.69
C ASN A 209 24.59 -14.98 -10.69
N GLN A 210 25.21 -13.80 -10.49
CA GLN A 210 26.66 -13.65 -10.36
C GLN A 210 27.13 -13.64 -8.89
N GLU A 211 26.25 -13.31 -7.94
CA GLU A 211 26.62 -13.05 -6.54
C GLU A 211 26.08 -14.08 -5.53
N VAL A 212 24.99 -14.82 -5.81
CA VAL A 212 24.38 -15.75 -4.82
C VAL A 212 23.81 -17.03 -5.47
N GLU A 213 24.10 -18.18 -4.86
CA GLU A 213 23.63 -19.53 -5.25
C GLU A 213 22.11 -19.78 -4.99
N GLN A 214 21.38 -18.76 -4.54
CA GLN A 214 19.93 -18.77 -4.31
C GLN A 214 19.31 -17.47 -4.84
N ALA A 215 19.15 -17.39 -6.17
CA ALA A 215 18.20 -16.46 -6.75
C ALA A 215 16.80 -16.75 -6.18
N ALA A 216 16.13 -15.74 -5.64
CA ALA A 216 14.76 -15.91 -5.16
C ALA A 216 13.87 -16.23 -6.36
N ASN A 217 13.35 -17.47 -6.41
CA ASN A 217 12.64 -18.00 -7.58
C ASN A 217 11.21 -17.43 -7.70
N TYR A 218 11.11 -16.11 -7.90
CA TYR A 218 9.85 -15.42 -8.08
C TYR A 218 9.30 -15.67 -9.49
N PRO A 219 8.00 -15.98 -9.61
CA PRO A 219 7.37 -16.28 -10.89
C PRO A 219 7.13 -15.02 -11.73
N LYS A 220 6.88 -15.25 -13.03
CA LYS A 220 6.28 -14.28 -13.94
C LYS A 220 4.77 -14.55 -14.04
N PHE A 221 3.94 -13.54 -13.83
CA PHE A 221 2.47 -13.69 -13.80
C PHE A 221 1.75 -12.41 -14.25
N VAL A 222 0.45 -12.53 -14.58
CA VAL A 222 -0.41 -11.36 -14.80
C VAL A 222 -1.02 -10.92 -13.47
N PHE A 223 -1.05 -9.61 -13.22
CA PHE A 223 -1.41 -9.09 -11.91
C PHE A 223 -2.87 -9.37 -11.49
N GLY A 224 -3.80 -9.44 -12.44
CA GLY A 224 -5.19 -9.84 -12.19
C GLY A 224 -5.30 -11.24 -11.58
N ASP A 225 -4.54 -12.21 -12.09
CA ASP A 225 -4.56 -13.60 -11.62
C ASP A 225 -4.00 -13.69 -10.19
N TYR A 226 -2.92 -12.95 -9.91
CA TYR A 226 -2.39 -12.80 -8.55
C TYR A 226 -3.43 -12.18 -7.59
N MET A 227 -4.22 -11.20 -8.05
CA MET A 227 -5.25 -10.57 -7.23
C MET A 227 -6.41 -11.53 -6.91
N SER A 228 -6.76 -12.45 -7.81
CA SER A 228 -7.72 -13.53 -7.55
C SER A 228 -7.23 -14.45 -6.43
N VAL A 229 -5.97 -14.93 -6.52
CA VAL A 229 -5.34 -15.75 -5.45
C VAL A 229 -5.25 -14.96 -4.13
N TYR A 230 -4.89 -13.68 -4.20
CA TYR A 230 -4.75 -12.84 -3.01
C TYR A 230 -6.07 -12.60 -2.27
N ALA A 231 -7.20 -12.50 -2.98
CA ALA A 231 -8.52 -12.31 -2.37
C ALA A 231 -8.90 -13.50 -1.47
N GLU A 232 -8.61 -14.73 -1.90
CA GLU A 232 -8.85 -15.96 -1.13
C GLU A 232 -7.82 -16.18 -0.01
N GLN A 233 -6.56 -15.76 -0.24
CA GLN A 233 -5.42 -16.07 0.63
C GLN A 233 -4.87 -14.84 1.37
N LYS A 234 -5.66 -13.77 1.56
CA LYS A 234 -5.22 -12.47 2.14
C LYS A 234 -4.45 -12.63 3.45
N PHE A 235 -4.99 -13.44 4.37
CA PHE A 235 -4.49 -13.64 5.73
C PHE A 235 -3.62 -14.90 5.92
N LEU A 236 -3.36 -15.65 4.84
CA LEU A 236 -2.48 -16.82 4.85
C LEU A 236 -1.02 -16.40 4.60
N PRO A 237 -0.02 -17.29 4.85
CA PRO A 237 1.37 -17.05 4.48
C PRO A 237 1.53 -16.53 3.04
N LYS A 238 2.51 -15.66 2.81
CA LYS A 238 2.66 -14.95 1.53
C LYS A 238 3.24 -15.85 0.45
N GLU A 239 4.16 -16.70 0.85
CA GLU A 239 5.06 -17.48 0.00
C GLU A 239 4.29 -18.48 -0.91
N PRO A 240 3.24 -19.19 -0.42
CA PRO A 240 2.41 -20.04 -1.28
C PRO A 240 1.67 -19.28 -2.40
N ARG A 241 1.36 -17.99 -2.24
CA ARG A 241 0.63 -17.21 -3.27
C ARG A 241 1.42 -17.10 -4.57
N PHE A 242 2.74 -17.01 -4.49
CA PHE A 242 3.62 -17.01 -5.67
C PHE A 242 3.63 -18.39 -6.36
N GLN A 243 3.60 -19.48 -5.60
CA GLN A 243 3.52 -20.83 -6.17
C GLN A 243 2.17 -21.07 -6.85
N ALA A 244 1.07 -20.61 -6.23
CA ALA A 244 -0.29 -20.74 -6.75
C ALA A 244 -0.49 -19.99 -8.08
N VAL A 245 -0.03 -18.73 -8.19
CA VAL A 245 -0.17 -17.97 -9.45
C VAL A 245 0.72 -18.51 -10.58
N ASN A 246 1.81 -19.22 -10.26
CA ASN A 246 2.68 -19.87 -11.25
C ASN A 246 2.11 -21.22 -11.75
N ALA A 247 1.01 -21.70 -11.17
CA ALA A 247 0.35 -22.95 -11.55
C ALA A 247 -0.97 -22.73 -12.33
N MET A 248 -1.27 -21.47 -12.69
CA MET A 248 -2.40 -21.05 -13.51
C MET A 248 -2.02 -20.94 -15.00
#